data_AF-A0A2R3Q8V6-F1
#
_entry.id   AF-A0A2R3Q8V6-F1
#
_cell.length_a   1.000
_cell.length_b   1.000
_cell.length_c   1.000
_cell.angle_alpha   90.00
_cell.angle_beta   90.00
_cell.angle_gamma   90.00
#
_symmetry.space_group_name_H-M   'P 1'
#
loop_
_entity.id
_entity.type
_entity.pdbx_description
1 polymer ?
#
loop_
_entity_poly.entity_id
_entity_poly.type
_entity_poly.pdbx_seq_one_letter_code
_entity_poly.pdbx_strand_id
1 'polypeptide(L)'
;MPCLNRFFLSLCQRAAPAVAVALLAACSSLPESVPGLERAPVGFTPNDFDNTSMYTRHIQASQEGTCEAARRALLSQGYVVHSATQELVAARKFYQPSPETHYTVEMRVVCAAEGSHDERASAFASAVQDRYVVKKVNNSASLGVGGIGSVSLPFSATEDTLVKVGSETISDPQFYGRFFQLFERYVPVLPAGSGASAAQARLVPLQEREAVEPAQR
;
A
#
# COMPACT_ATOMS: atom_id res chain seq x y z
N MET A 1 16.21 -60.20 46.88
CA MET A 1 16.82 -59.69 48.14
C MET A 1 18.19 -60.32 48.31
N PRO A 2 19.20 -59.67 48.93
CA PRO A 2 19.40 -58.21 49.13
C PRO A 2 20.14 -57.66 47.89
N CYS A 3 21.20 -56.83 47.88
CA CYS A 3 21.48 -55.49 48.49
C CYS A 3 22.15 -54.67 47.35
N LEU A 4 21.80 -53.43 47.02
CA LEU A 4 21.89 -52.14 47.74
C LEU A 4 23.33 -51.60 47.96
N ASN A 5 23.80 -50.84 46.96
CA ASN A 5 24.43 -49.51 47.05
C ASN A 5 25.56 -49.24 48.08
N ARG A 6 26.79 -49.00 47.58
CA ARG A 6 27.61 -47.79 47.85
C ARG A 6 29.02 -47.90 47.23
N PHE A 7 29.32 -46.99 46.30
CA PHE A 7 30.65 -46.50 45.82
C PHE A 7 30.37 -45.83 44.44
N PHE A 8 29.64 -44.71 44.33
CA PHE A 8 29.99 -43.37 44.82
C PHE A 8 31.50 -43.11 44.86
N LEU A 9 31.96 -42.09 44.11
CA LEU A 9 33.35 -41.72 43.85
C LEU A 9 34.13 -42.64 42.89
N SER A 10 33.78 -42.59 41.60
CA SER A 10 34.72 -42.36 40.48
C SER A 10 34.03 -42.61 39.15
N LEU A 11 33.64 -41.54 38.43
CA LEU A 11 33.63 -41.43 36.95
C LEU A 11 33.23 -40.01 36.50
N CYS A 12 33.71 -38.97 37.19
CA CYS A 12 33.47 -37.57 36.81
C CYS A 12 34.55 -37.06 35.85
N GLN A 13 34.80 -37.77 34.74
CA GLN A 13 35.63 -37.27 33.64
C GLN A 13 35.49 -38.12 32.38
N ARG A 14 35.51 -37.44 31.21
CA ARG A 14 35.42 -37.97 29.82
C ARG A 14 34.00 -38.15 29.24
N ALA A 15 33.24 -37.05 29.19
CA ALA A 15 32.04 -36.93 28.36
C ALA A 15 31.83 -35.49 27.80
N ALA A 16 32.79 -35.01 27.00
CA ALA A 16 32.70 -33.85 26.08
C ALA A 16 34.03 -33.80 25.27
N PRO A 17 34.06 -33.38 23.99
CA PRO A 17 33.12 -32.47 23.33
C PRO A 17 32.62 -32.95 21.95
N ALA A 18 31.32 -33.22 21.81
CA ALA A 18 30.69 -33.52 20.51
C ALA A 18 29.37 -32.76 20.25
N VAL A 19 29.04 -31.77 21.09
CA VAL A 19 27.75 -31.04 21.06
C VAL A 19 27.91 -29.56 20.69
N ALA A 20 29.14 -29.03 20.64
CA ALA A 20 29.40 -27.60 20.47
C ALA A 20 29.25 -27.06 19.02
N VAL A 21 29.02 -27.91 18.02
CA VAL A 21 29.01 -27.51 16.59
C VAL A 21 27.60 -27.21 16.07
N ALA A 22 26.54 -27.65 16.75
CA ALA A 22 25.16 -27.49 16.28
C ALA A 22 24.53 -26.10 16.52
N LEU A 23 25.18 -25.22 17.28
CA LEU A 23 24.61 -23.93 17.73
C LEU A 23 25.04 -22.70 16.90
N LEU A 24 25.85 -22.88 15.85
CA LEU A 24 26.36 -21.78 15.01
C LEU A 24 25.68 -21.64 13.63
N ALA A 25 24.70 -22.50 13.32
CA ALA A 25 24.03 -22.53 12.02
C ALA A 25 22.65 -21.83 11.98
N ALA A 26 22.24 -21.13 13.05
CA ALA A 26 20.87 -20.62 13.22
C ALA A 26 20.70 -19.10 12.95
N CYS A 27 21.75 -18.37 12.56
CA CYS A 27 21.69 -16.91 12.35
C CYS A 27 21.48 -16.48 10.89
N SER A 28 21.33 -17.41 9.94
CA SER A 28 21.13 -17.11 8.51
C SER A 28 19.67 -16.87 8.11
N SER A 29 18.71 -17.04 9.03
CA SER A 29 17.29 -16.73 8.82
C SER A 29 16.87 -15.47 9.57
N LEU A 30 17.50 -14.33 9.24
CA LEU A 30 16.91 -13.03 9.57
C LEU A 30 15.73 -12.77 8.63
N PRO A 31 14.55 -12.32 9.12
CA PRO A 31 13.44 -12.01 8.25
C PRO A 31 13.79 -10.81 7.37
N GLU A 32 13.56 -10.96 6.06
CA GLU A 32 13.87 -9.99 5.01
C GLU A 32 12.82 -8.83 4.99
N SER A 33 12.65 -8.19 6.14
CA SER A 33 11.62 -7.20 6.42
C SER A 33 12.21 -5.90 6.99
N VAL A 34 13.29 -5.42 6.38
CA VAL A 34 13.82 -4.06 6.57
C VAL A 34 13.59 -3.23 5.29
N PRO A 35 12.50 -2.46 5.20
CA PRO A 35 12.30 -1.54 4.09
C PRO A 35 13.28 -0.36 4.22
N GLY A 36 14.16 -0.19 3.24
CA GLY A 36 14.88 1.08 3.04
C GLY A 36 16.42 1.07 3.10
N LEU A 37 17.08 -0.10 3.13
CA LEU A 37 18.55 -0.16 3.03
C LEU A 37 19.00 -0.63 1.64
N GLU A 38 19.61 0.28 0.88
CA GLU A 38 20.53 0.01 -0.24
C GLU A 38 19.97 -0.87 -1.40
N ARG A 39 18.87 -0.45 -2.05
CA ARG A 39 18.58 -0.94 -3.41
C ARG A 39 19.46 -0.17 -4.40
N ALA A 40 20.23 -0.89 -5.22
CA ALA A 40 21.03 -0.26 -6.27
C ALA A 40 20.15 0.61 -7.18
N PRO A 41 20.62 1.78 -7.65
CA PRO A 41 19.81 2.66 -8.49
C PRO A 41 19.30 1.91 -9.71
N VAL A 42 17.97 1.80 -9.84
CA VAL A 42 17.34 1.24 -11.03
C VAL A 42 17.45 2.30 -12.12
N GLY A 43 18.61 2.36 -12.76
CA GLY A 43 18.84 3.21 -13.93
C GLY A 43 17.89 2.80 -15.04
N PHE A 44 17.40 3.80 -15.80
CA PHE A 44 16.54 3.58 -16.96
C PHE A 44 17.14 2.52 -17.89
N THR A 45 16.36 1.48 -18.20
CA THR A 45 16.75 0.48 -19.20
C THR A 45 15.79 0.50 -20.38
N PRO A 46 16.26 0.32 -21.63
CA PRO A 46 15.37 0.14 -22.78
C PRO A 46 14.41 -1.07 -22.66
N ASN A 47 14.64 -1.93 -21.66
CA ASN A 47 13.97 -3.20 -21.43
C ASN A 47 12.78 -3.10 -20.45
N ASP A 48 12.44 -1.89 -19.97
CA ASP A 48 11.40 -1.65 -18.97
C ASP A 48 9.98 -2.07 -19.43
N PHE A 49 9.77 -2.26 -20.74
CA PHE A 49 8.49 -2.67 -21.35
C PHE A 49 8.18 -4.18 -21.31
N ASP A 50 9.16 -5.05 -21.02
CA ASP A 50 8.95 -6.51 -21.06
C ASP A 50 8.05 -7.02 -19.91
N ASN A 51 7.91 -6.25 -18.83
CA ASN A 51 7.19 -6.63 -17.61
C ASN A 51 5.68 -6.36 -17.66
N THR A 52 5.02 -6.78 -18.75
CA THR A 52 3.58 -6.55 -18.98
C THR A 52 2.65 -7.13 -17.90
N SER A 53 3.07 -8.20 -17.22
CA SER A 53 2.27 -8.96 -16.25
C SER A 53 2.38 -8.48 -14.79
N MET A 54 3.36 -7.63 -14.42
CA MET A 54 3.48 -7.20 -13.02
C MET A 54 2.48 -6.11 -12.65
N TYR A 55 2.17 -5.21 -13.60
CA TYR A 55 1.31 -4.04 -13.38
C TYR A 55 -0.17 -4.28 -13.74
N THR A 56 -0.52 -5.41 -14.36
CA THR A 56 -1.82 -5.63 -15.01
C THR A 56 -2.55 -6.87 -14.46
N ARG A 57 -3.86 -6.78 -14.23
CA ARG A 57 -4.74 -7.96 -14.04
C ARG A 57 -6.01 -7.85 -14.89
N HIS A 58 -6.44 -8.98 -15.44
CA HIS A 58 -7.71 -9.12 -16.16
C HIS A 58 -8.79 -9.62 -15.20
N ILE A 59 -9.93 -8.94 -15.15
CA ILE A 59 -10.96 -9.13 -14.13
C ILE A 59 -12.31 -9.38 -14.79
N GLN A 60 -13.08 -10.32 -14.24
CA GLN A 60 -14.43 -10.67 -14.68
C GLN A 60 -15.47 -9.80 -13.96
N ALA A 61 -15.35 -8.49 -14.14
CA ALA A 61 -16.26 -7.46 -13.63
C ALA A 61 -16.27 -6.26 -14.58
N SER A 62 -17.27 -5.41 -14.46
CA SER A 62 -17.33 -4.12 -15.17
C SER A 62 -16.16 -3.21 -14.81
N GLN A 63 -15.91 -2.20 -15.64
CA GLN A 63 -14.90 -1.16 -15.40
C GLN A 63 -15.10 -0.49 -14.03
N GLU A 64 -16.34 -0.07 -13.73
CA GLU A 64 -16.71 0.52 -12.44
C GLU A 64 -16.54 -0.47 -11.28
N GLY A 65 -17.04 -1.70 -11.41
CA GLY A 65 -16.92 -2.72 -10.37
C GLY A 65 -15.47 -3.08 -10.04
N THR A 66 -14.62 -3.07 -11.05
CA THR A 66 -13.17 -3.24 -10.95
C THR A 66 -12.54 -2.06 -10.20
N CYS A 67 -12.90 -0.82 -10.52
CA CYS A 67 -12.32 0.34 -9.82
C CYS A 67 -12.87 0.52 -8.39
N GLU A 68 -14.12 0.16 -8.09
CA GLU A 68 -14.63 0.07 -6.72
C GLU A 68 -13.91 -1.01 -5.90
N ALA A 69 -13.54 -2.14 -6.49
CA ALA A 69 -12.72 -3.16 -5.83
C ALA A 69 -11.32 -2.60 -5.48
N ALA A 70 -10.69 -1.86 -6.40
CA ALA A 70 -9.42 -1.18 -6.16
C ALA A 70 -9.52 -0.14 -5.04
N ARG A 71 -10.60 0.66 -5.02
CA ARG A 71 -10.87 1.64 -3.96
C ARG A 71 -10.97 0.98 -2.59
N ARG A 72 -11.72 -0.12 -2.48
CA ARG A 72 -11.88 -0.90 -1.23
C ARG A 72 -10.57 -1.49 -0.75
N ALA A 73 -9.77 -2.07 -1.66
CA ALA A 73 -8.45 -2.62 -1.35
C ALA A 73 -7.47 -1.55 -0.82
N LEU A 74 -7.46 -0.36 -1.42
CA LEU A 74 -6.58 0.73 -0.97
C LEU A 74 -7.01 1.28 0.39
N LEU A 75 -8.32 1.48 0.59
CA LEU A 75 -8.87 1.90 1.88
C LEU A 75 -8.57 0.88 2.99
N SER A 76 -8.67 -0.44 2.73
CA SER A 76 -8.36 -1.46 3.73
C SER A 76 -6.89 -1.50 4.16
N GLN A 77 -5.98 -1.01 3.31
CA GLN A 77 -4.56 -0.84 3.65
C GLN A 77 -4.23 0.50 4.32
N GLY A 78 -5.23 1.35 4.57
CA GLY A 78 -5.04 2.68 5.17
C GLY A 78 -4.46 3.71 4.19
N TYR A 79 -4.73 3.58 2.88
CA TYR A 79 -4.47 4.68 1.94
C TYR A 79 -5.61 5.70 1.98
N VAL A 80 -5.25 6.98 1.90
CA VAL A 80 -6.18 8.09 1.72
C VAL A 80 -6.47 8.27 0.23
N VAL A 81 -7.68 7.89 -0.18
CA VAL A 81 -8.19 8.11 -1.53
C VAL A 81 -8.41 9.61 -1.75
N HIS A 82 -7.88 10.14 -2.84
CA HIS A 82 -7.98 11.56 -3.20
C HIS A 82 -8.47 11.79 -4.64
N SER A 83 -8.56 10.73 -5.46
CA SER A 83 -9.37 10.70 -6.69
C SER A 83 -10.01 9.33 -6.84
N ALA A 84 -11.28 9.30 -7.25
CA ALA A 84 -12.01 8.08 -7.59
C ALA A 84 -13.06 8.38 -8.65
N THR A 85 -13.01 7.68 -9.77
CA THR A 85 -13.98 7.67 -10.87
C THR A 85 -14.27 6.22 -11.27
N GLN A 86 -15.17 6.00 -12.23
CA GLN A 86 -15.43 4.65 -12.78
C GLN A 86 -14.20 4.03 -13.45
N GLU A 87 -13.23 4.84 -13.89
CA GLU A 87 -12.06 4.41 -14.66
C GLU A 87 -10.74 4.51 -13.88
N LEU A 88 -10.71 5.20 -12.74
CA LEU A 88 -9.47 5.53 -12.04
C LEU A 88 -9.67 5.64 -10.53
N VAL A 89 -8.72 5.10 -9.76
CA VAL A 89 -8.57 5.37 -8.33
C VAL A 89 -7.14 5.81 -8.04
N ALA A 90 -6.97 6.97 -7.41
CA ALA A 90 -5.71 7.44 -6.88
C ALA A 90 -5.79 7.61 -5.35
N ALA A 91 -4.84 7.00 -4.65
CA ALA A 91 -4.77 7.00 -3.20
C ALA A 91 -3.32 7.11 -2.73
N ARG A 92 -3.10 7.73 -1.57
CA ARG A 92 -1.75 7.91 -1.01
C ARG A 92 -1.66 7.41 0.42
N LYS A 93 -0.52 6.85 0.79
CA LYS A 93 -0.22 6.45 2.17
C LYS A 93 1.10 7.05 2.62
N PHE A 94 1.08 7.62 3.82
CA PHE A 94 2.23 8.28 4.44
C PHE A 94 2.93 7.32 5.40
N TYR A 95 4.26 7.39 5.42
CA TYR A 95 5.12 6.58 6.26
C TYR A 95 6.17 7.46 6.93
N GLN A 96 6.32 7.30 8.24
CA GLN A 96 7.30 7.99 9.06
C GLN A 96 8.04 6.95 9.92
N PRO A 97 9.06 6.25 9.38
CA PRO A 97 9.83 5.25 10.13
C PRO A 97 10.71 5.88 11.23
N SER A 98 11.08 7.16 11.08
CA SER A 98 11.77 7.97 12.08
C SER A 98 11.28 9.42 12.03
N PRO A 99 11.48 10.25 13.07
CA PRO A 99 10.98 11.62 13.09
C PRO A 99 11.38 12.47 11.88
N GLU A 100 12.60 12.25 11.37
CA GLU A 100 13.26 13.03 10.31
C GLU A 100 13.03 12.47 8.90
N THR A 101 12.59 11.21 8.78
CA THR A 101 12.38 10.51 7.50
C THR A 101 10.89 10.40 7.21
N HIS A 102 10.44 11.01 6.12
CA HIS A 102 9.06 10.93 5.65
C HIS A 102 9.05 10.39 4.23
N TYR A 103 8.20 9.42 3.93
CA TYR A 103 7.94 9.05 2.54
C TYR A 103 6.46 8.76 2.29
N THR A 104 6.03 9.09 1.07
CA THR A 104 4.66 8.90 0.60
C THR A 104 4.68 7.86 -0.49
N VAL A 105 3.80 6.86 -0.41
CA VAL A 105 3.50 5.97 -1.52
C VAL A 105 2.18 6.42 -2.13
N GLU A 106 2.22 6.93 -3.35
CA GLU A 106 1.02 7.20 -4.15
C GLU A 106 0.77 6.01 -5.08
N MET A 107 -0.41 5.39 -4.96
CA MET A 107 -0.90 4.36 -5.86
C MET A 107 -1.93 4.96 -6.81
N ARG A 108 -1.80 4.67 -8.10
CA ARG A 108 -2.82 4.91 -9.12
C ARG A 108 -3.20 3.60 -9.80
N VAL A 109 -4.49 3.28 -9.75
CA VAL A 109 -5.10 2.14 -10.43
C VAL A 109 -6.02 2.68 -11.52
N VAL A 110 -5.87 2.19 -12.74
CA VAL A 110 -6.71 2.55 -13.90
C VAL A 110 -7.44 1.29 -14.37
N CYS A 111 -8.74 1.39 -14.57
CA CYS A 111 -9.60 0.31 -15.02
C CYS A 111 -10.07 0.61 -16.45
N ALA A 112 -9.86 -0.32 -17.38
CA ALA A 112 -10.28 -0.21 -18.78
C ALA A 112 -11.16 -1.40 -19.17
N ALA A 113 -12.32 -1.14 -19.74
CA ALA A 113 -13.24 -2.19 -20.19
C ALA A 113 -12.63 -3.06 -21.30
N GLU A 114 -12.93 -4.37 -21.28
CA GLU A 114 -12.49 -5.35 -22.28
C GLU A 114 -13.65 -5.79 -23.19
N GLY A 115 -13.63 -5.34 -24.44
CA GLY A 115 -14.66 -5.64 -25.42
C GLY A 115 -15.92 -4.78 -25.23
N SER A 116 -17.05 -5.22 -25.79
CA SER A 116 -18.26 -4.41 -25.95
C SER A 116 -19.31 -4.54 -24.85
N HIS A 117 -19.14 -5.45 -23.88
CA HIS A 117 -20.21 -5.86 -22.96
C HIS A 117 -20.05 -5.38 -21.51
N ASP A 118 -18.94 -4.73 -21.14
CA ASP A 118 -18.64 -4.28 -19.77
C ASP A 118 -18.78 -5.40 -18.69
N GLU A 119 -18.53 -6.64 -19.08
CA GLU A 119 -18.46 -7.80 -18.17
C GLU A 119 -17.02 -8.14 -17.76
N ARG A 120 -16.04 -7.50 -18.41
CA ARG A 120 -14.60 -7.68 -18.17
C ARG A 120 -13.87 -6.35 -18.22
N ALA A 121 -12.80 -6.24 -17.43
CA ALA A 121 -11.92 -5.09 -17.44
C ALA A 121 -10.48 -5.46 -17.07
N SER A 122 -9.53 -4.72 -17.64
CA SER A 122 -8.12 -4.73 -17.23
C SER A 122 -7.88 -3.67 -16.16
N ALA A 123 -7.28 -4.06 -15.04
CA ALA A 123 -6.81 -3.18 -13.97
C ALA A 123 -5.29 -2.99 -14.08
N PHE A 124 -4.87 -1.75 -14.30
CA PHE A 124 -3.46 -1.33 -14.39
C PHE A 124 -3.07 -0.57 -13.12
N ALA A 125 -2.19 -1.14 -12.30
CA ALA A 125 -1.70 -0.54 -11.08
C ALA A 125 -0.28 0.03 -11.25
N SER A 126 -0.06 1.23 -10.73
CA SER A 126 1.23 1.91 -10.70
C SER A 126 1.42 2.59 -9.36
N ALA A 127 2.63 2.56 -8.81
CA ALA A 127 2.94 3.21 -7.54
C ALA A 127 4.24 4.01 -7.63
N VAL A 128 4.25 5.22 -7.07
CA VAL A 128 5.42 6.09 -6.93
C VAL A 128 5.68 6.34 -5.46
N GLN A 129 6.94 6.18 -5.06
CA GLN A 129 7.43 6.53 -3.73
C GLN A 129 8.17 7.87 -3.80
N ASP A 130 7.64 8.85 -3.07
CA ASP A 130 8.30 10.13 -2.83
C ASP A 130 8.99 10.11 -1.48
N ARG A 131 10.31 10.35 -1.45
CA ARG A 131 11.10 10.44 -0.22
C ARG A 131 11.42 11.91 0.11
N TYR A 132 11.21 12.27 1.37
CA TYR A 132 11.53 13.58 1.93
C TYR A 132 12.47 13.41 3.11
N VAL A 133 13.41 14.35 3.25
CA VAL A 133 14.19 14.49 4.48
C VAL A 133 13.93 15.87 5.07
N VAL A 134 13.92 15.96 6.39
CA VAL A 134 13.94 17.24 7.09
C VAL A 134 15.31 17.86 6.91
N LYS A 135 15.38 19.01 6.24
CA LYS A 135 16.56 19.87 6.24
C LYS A 135 16.40 20.94 7.30
N LYS A 136 17.21 20.80 8.36
CA LYS A 136 17.38 21.81 9.41
C LYS A 136 18.14 23.01 8.85
N VAL A 137 17.46 24.15 8.71
CA VAL A 137 18.07 25.41 8.27
C VAL A 137 18.32 26.29 9.50
N ASN A 138 19.58 26.64 9.76
CA ASN A 138 19.93 27.63 10.77
C ASN A 138 19.94 29.03 10.13
N ASN A 139 18.88 29.82 10.34
CA ASN A 139 18.81 31.19 9.87
C ASN A 139 19.20 32.16 11.00
N SER A 140 20.35 32.81 10.87
CA SER A 140 20.88 33.75 11.86
C SER A 140 20.54 35.20 11.48
N ALA A 141 19.57 35.80 12.18
CA ALA A 141 19.24 37.22 12.00
C ALA A 141 20.33 38.12 12.64
N SER A 142 21.03 38.90 11.82
CA SER A 142 21.97 39.92 12.30
C SER A 142 21.27 41.27 12.50
N LEU A 143 21.25 41.76 13.73
CA LEU A 143 20.75 43.10 14.04
C LEU A 143 21.90 44.10 13.92
N GLY A 144 21.83 44.96 12.91
CA GLY A 144 22.76 46.06 12.71
C GLY A 144 22.46 47.21 13.66
N VAL A 145 23.25 47.36 14.73
CA VAL A 145 23.16 48.51 15.64
C VAL A 145 24.02 49.64 15.08
N GLY A 146 23.41 50.80 14.81
CA GLY A 146 24.09 51.90 14.13
C GLY A 146 25.34 52.40 14.89
N GLY A 147 26.46 52.49 14.16
CA GLY A 147 27.65 53.25 14.58
C GLY A 147 28.77 52.48 15.30
N ILE A 148 28.55 51.28 15.84
CA ILE A 148 29.55 50.59 16.69
C ILE A 148 29.71 49.07 16.47
N GLY A 149 29.08 48.50 15.44
CA GLY A 149 29.28 47.11 15.02
C GLY A 149 28.07 46.20 15.23
N SER A 150 28.07 45.05 14.55
CA SER A 150 26.96 44.10 14.57
C SER A 150 27.02 43.18 15.79
N VAL A 151 25.86 42.96 16.44
CA VAL A 151 25.70 41.95 17.48
C VAL A 151 24.89 40.79 16.91
N SER A 152 25.56 39.68 16.62
CA SER A 152 24.89 38.43 16.23
C SER A 152 24.42 37.67 17.47
N LEU A 153 23.16 37.85 17.84
CA LEU A 153 22.52 37.02 18.86
C LEU A 153 22.14 35.67 18.23
N PRO A 154 22.61 34.52 18.76
CA PRO A 154 22.25 33.20 18.23
C PRO A 154 20.83 32.82 18.67
N PHE A 155 19.83 33.36 17.99
CA PHE A 155 18.45 32.89 18.10
C PHE A 155 18.30 31.64 17.23
N SER A 156 18.34 30.45 17.86
CA SER A 156 18.18 29.18 17.16
C SER A 156 16.73 28.91 16.74
N ALA A 157 16.22 29.69 15.78
CA ALA A 157 15.06 29.31 15.00
C ALA A 157 15.46 28.11 14.12
N THR A 158 15.16 26.89 14.59
CA THR A 158 15.25 25.67 13.79
C THR A 158 14.01 25.60 12.92
N GLU A 159 14.12 25.98 11.65
CA GLU A 159 13.08 25.70 10.66
C GLU A 159 13.36 24.35 10.01
N ASP A 160 12.45 23.40 10.24
CA ASP A 160 12.47 22.06 9.68
C ASP A 160 11.73 22.05 8.33
N THR A 161 12.49 22.10 7.24
CA THR A 161 11.93 22.14 5.88
C THR A 161 11.93 20.75 5.24
N LEU A 162 10.77 20.28 4.75
CA LEU A 162 10.68 19.03 4.00
C LEU A 162 11.09 19.26 2.55
N VAL A 163 12.26 18.75 2.16
CA VAL A 163 12.73 18.78 0.77
C VAL A 163 12.55 17.40 0.15
N LYS A 164 11.89 17.32 -1.00
CA LYS A 164 11.78 16.09 -1.79
C LYS A 164 13.18 15.70 -2.30
N VAL A 165 13.70 14.56 -1.86
CA VAL A 165 15.05 14.07 -2.19
C VAL A 165 15.05 12.97 -3.25
N GLY A 166 13.89 12.39 -3.56
CA GLY A 166 13.74 11.36 -4.59
C GLY A 166 12.26 11.10 -4.92
N SER A 167 12.04 10.59 -6.13
CA SER A 167 10.75 10.15 -6.65
C SER A 167 11.04 8.92 -7.49
N GLU A 168 10.58 7.75 -7.06
CA GLU A 168 10.92 6.48 -7.69
C GLU A 168 9.66 5.65 -7.90
N THR A 169 9.48 5.11 -9.11
CA THR A 169 8.44 4.11 -9.36
C THR A 169 8.78 2.84 -8.58
N ILE A 170 7.81 2.31 -7.83
CA ILE A 170 8.00 1.04 -7.14
C ILE A 170 8.00 -0.07 -8.20
N SER A 171 9.15 -0.71 -8.37
CA SER A 171 9.39 -1.84 -9.29
C SER A 171 9.64 -3.15 -8.51
N ASP A 172 8.77 -3.45 -7.55
CA ASP A 172 8.81 -4.68 -6.76
C ASP A 172 7.61 -5.60 -7.12
N PRO A 173 7.85 -6.78 -7.74
CA PRO A 173 6.79 -7.74 -8.03
C PRO A 173 6.03 -8.23 -6.80
N GLN A 174 6.66 -8.28 -5.62
CA GLN A 174 5.99 -8.71 -4.38
C GLN A 174 4.97 -7.67 -3.89
N PHE A 175 5.29 -6.38 -4.02
CA PHE A 175 4.37 -5.29 -3.74
C PHE A 175 3.09 -5.39 -4.59
N TYR A 176 3.21 -5.53 -5.92
CA TYR A 176 2.04 -5.66 -6.79
C TYR A 176 1.29 -6.99 -6.58
N GLY A 177 2.02 -8.10 -6.36
CA GLY A 177 1.40 -9.39 -6.04
C GLY A 177 0.49 -9.32 -4.81
N ARG A 178 0.96 -8.67 -3.73
CA ARG A 178 0.17 -8.46 -2.50
C ARG A 178 -1.01 -7.50 -2.71
N PHE A 179 -0.83 -6.45 -3.52
CA PHE A 179 -1.92 -5.55 -3.89
C PHE A 179 -3.02 -6.32 -4.65
N PHE A 180 -2.67 -7.04 -5.71
CA PHE A 180 -3.64 -7.77 -6.53
C PHE A 180 -4.35 -8.89 -5.75
N GLN A 181 -3.66 -9.64 -4.89
CA GLN A 181 -4.26 -10.64 -4.00
C GLN A 181 -5.26 -10.05 -2.98
N LEU A 182 -5.08 -8.79 -2.58
CA LEU A 182 -6.05 -8.08 -1.75
C LEU A 182 -7.22 -7.55 -2.57
N PHE A 183 -6.92 -6.95 -3.71
CA PHE A 183 -7.87 -6.41 -4.67
C PHE A 183 -8.88 -7.44 -5.19
N GLU A 184 -8.41 -8.65 -5.54
CA GLU A 184 -9.26 -9.75 -6.01
C GLU A 184 -10.32 -10.17 -4.97
N ARG A 185 -10.09 -9.95 -3.67
CA ARG A 185 -11.09 -10.19 -2.60
C ARG A 185 -12.23 -9.18 -2.56
N TYR A 186 -12.09 -8.05 -3.24
CA TYR A 186 -13.12 -7.01 -3.34
C TYR A 186 -13.79 -6.94 -4.71
N VAL A 187 -13.35 -7.75 -5.68
CA VAL A 187 -13.99 -7.85 -7.00
C VAL A 187 -15.42 -8.37 -6.82
N PRO A 188 -16.44 -7.68 -7.37
CA PRO A 188 -17.81 -8.17 -7.29
C PRO A 188 -17.95 -9.46 -8.10
N VAL A 189 -18.49 -10.50 -7.48
CA VAL A 189 -18.92 -11.70 -8.21
C VAL A 189 -20.14 -11.29 -9.04
N LEU A 190 -19.97 -11.10 -10.35
CA LEU A 190 -21.09 -10.88 -11.27
C LEU A 190 -22.06 -12.07 -11.16
N PRO A 191 -23.34 -11.85 -10.77
CA PRO A 191 -24.35 -12.89 -10.91
C PRO A 191 -24.58 -13.10 -12.40
N ALA A 192 -24.34 -14.34 -12.87
CA ALA A 192 -24.57 -14.72 -14.25
C ALA A 192 -26.02 -14.37 -14.67
N GLY A 193 -26.17 -13.39 -15.57
CA GLY A 193 -27.48 -12.91 -16.04
C GLY A 193 -27.92 -11.52 -15.55
N SER A 194 -27.04 -10.69 -14.96
CA SER A 194 -27.40 -9.35 -14.46
C SER A 194 -27.59 -8.25 -15.53
N GLY A 195 -27.87 -8.62 -16.78
CA GLY A 195 -28.01 -7.67 -17.91
C GLY A 195 -29.37 -6.94 -18.01
N ALA A 196 -30.30 -7.13 -17.07
CA ALA A 196 -31.67 -6.66 -17.22
C ALA A 196 -32.39 -6.30 -15.89
N SER A 197 -31.93 -5.26 -15.18
CA SER A 197 -32.66 -4.72 -14.00
C SER A 197 -32.84 -3.19 -13.97
N ALA A 198 -32.05 -2.41 -14.73
CA ALA A 198 -32.23 -0.96 -14.79
C ALA A 198 -33.43 -0.50 -15.66
N ALA A 199 -33.90 -1.35 -16.59
CA ALA A 199 -34.95 -0.99 -17.55
C ALA A 199 -36.38 -1.08 -17.01
N GLN A 200 -36.62 -1.84 -15.93
CA GLN A 200 -37.97 -2.08 -15.39
C GLN A 200 -38.44 -1.01 -14.40
N ALA A 201 -37.60 -0.03 -14.06
CA ALA A 201 -38.00 1.15 -13.27
C ALA A 201 -38.78 2.20 -14.09
N ARG A 202 -39.04 1.97 -15.39
CA ARG A 202 -39.91 2.86 -16.18
C ARG A 202 -41.39 2.55 -15.93
N LEU A 203 -42.00 3.44 -15.16
CA LEU A 203 -43.40 3.82 -15.24
C LEU A 203 -44.40 2.67 -14.99
N VAL A 204 -44.70 2.41 -13.73
CA VAL A 204 -46.08 2.07 -13.36
C VAL A 204 -46.91 3.33 -13.64
N PRO A 205 -47.86 3.32 -14.59
CA PRO A 205 -48.78 4.45 -14.74
C PRO A 205 -49.65 4.48 -13.49
N LEU A 206 -49.83 5.67 -12.91
CA LEU A 206 -50.91 5.91 -11.96
C LEU A 206 -52.23 5.89 -12.74
N GLN A 207 -52.73 4.69 -13.05
CA GLN A 207 -54.06 4.53 -13.59
C GLN A 207 -55.07 5.04 -12.57
N GLU A 208 -55.78 6.09 -12.98
CA GLU A 208 -57.14 6.43 -12.58
C GLU A 208 -57.57 5.88 -11.21
N ARG A 209 -57.55 6.72 -10.18
CA ARG A 209 -58.48 6.51 -9.05
C ARG A 209 -59.87 6.87 -9.53
N GLU A 210 -60.48 5.92 -10.25
CA GLU A 210 -61.83 6.00 -10.78
C GLU A 210 -62.80 6.35 -9.65
N ALA A 211 -63.28 7.60 -9.67
CA ALA A 211 -64.22 8.10 -8.69
C ALA A 211 -65.59 7.53 -9.04
N VAL A 212 -65.96 6.41 -8.41
CA VAL A 212 -67.31 5.86 -8.47
C VAL A 212 -68.28 6.89 -7.90
N GLU A 213 -69.00 7.56 -8.78
CA GLU A 213 -70.14 8.42 -8.45
C GLU A 213 -71.34 7.54 -8.05
N PRO A 214 -71.85 7.63 -6.81
CA PRO A 214 -73.04 6.89 -6.42
C PRO A 214 -74.29 7.70 -6.81
N ALA A 215 -74.99 7.23 -7.85
CA ALA A 215 -76.28 7.78 -8.22
C ALA A 215 -77.37 7.47 -7.16
N GLN A 216 -78.10 8.53 -6.79
CA GLN A 216 -79.52 8.57 -6.40
C GLN A 216 -80.14 7.41 -5.58
N ARG A 217 -80.60 7.75 -4.36
CA ARG A 217 -81.99 7.48 -3.97
C ARG A 217 -82.50 8.53 -2.97
#